data_AF-A0A015UYJ8-F1
#
_entry.id   AF-A0A015UYJ8-F1
#
_cell.length_a   1.000
_cell.length_b   1.000
_cell.length_c   1.000
_cell.angle_alpha   90.00
_cell.angle_beta   90.00
_cell.angle_gamma   90.00
#
_symmetry.space_group_name_H-M   'P 1'
#
loop_
_entity.id
_entity.type
_entity.pdbx_description
1 polymer ?
#
loop_
_entity_poly.entity_id
_entity_poly.type
_entity_poly.pdbx_seq_one_letter_code
_entity_poly.pdbx_strand_id
1 'polypeptide(L)'
;MNNIQAYNAIAKSKKVSELFLGTFDINWDFAKIGYTAVCTEALPLTVMERMVCGIVNLDGRVYLGDLARIMGLNIENNVQNLKFQDIGEKEILLETLRTLDQFGMITTSDDSFSYVELTEIGKEYYAKGRKFKSGETKGFTMYFDLTAGEHSKAKTLFSKLAVDGSNEQQDNSELPYEEENFVKQYAESQIPQY
;
A
#
# COMPACT_ATOMS: atom_id res chain seq x y z
N MET A 1 -3.29 31.02 -32.26
CA MET A 1 -4.54 30.64 -32.99
C MET A 1 -5.16 31.91 -33.60
N ASN A 2 -5.92 31.86 -34.71
CA ASN A 2 -6.56 33.07 -35.25
C ASN A 2 -7.76 33.49 -34.37
N ASN A 3 -7.84 34.77 -33.98
CA ASN A 3 -8.93 35.32 -33.17
C ASN A 3 -10.34 34.96 -33.70
N ILE A 4 -10.51 34.90 -35.02
CA ILE A 4 -11.79 34.53 -35.64
C ILE A 4 -12.16 33.07 -35.34
N GLN A 5 -11.19 32.17 -35.40
CA GLN A 5 -11.41 30.75 -35.13
C GLN A 5 -11.73 30.51 -33.65
N ALA A 6 -11.01 31.19 -32.75
CA ALA A 6 -11.27 31.12 -31.32
C ALA A 6 -12.65 31.68 -30.96
N TYR A 7 -13.03 32.83 -31.52
CA TYR A 7 -14.36 33.40 -31.34
C TYR A 7 -15.46 32.41 -31.76
N ASN A 8 -15.33 31.79 -32.94
CA ASN A 8 -16.31 30.83 -33.44
C ASN A 8 -16.42 29.57 -32.56
N ALA A 9 -15.34 29.17 -31.91
CA ALA A 9 -15.35 28.04 -30.98
C ALA A 9 -16.11 28.36 -29.68
N ILE A 10 -15.88 29.54 -29.10
CA ILE A 10 -16.50 29.95 -27.82
C ILE A 10 -17.91 30.52 -27.99
N ALA A 11 -18.27 31.03 -29.17
CA ALA A 11 -19.57 31.67 -29.42
C ALA A 11 -20.75 30.73 -29.13
N LYS A 12 -20.54 29.41 -29.20
CA LYS A 12 -21.55 28.39 -28.89
C LYS A 12 -21.84 28.21 -27.40
N SER A 13 -20.88 28.56 -26.52
CA SER A 13 -20.98 28.37 -25.06
C SER A 13 -21.03 29.67 -24.27
N LYS A 14 -20.71 30.79 -24.91
CA LYS A 14 -20.66 32.13 -24.31
C LYS A 14 -22.06 32.67 -24.00
N LYS A 15 -22.23 33.33 -22.86
CA LYS A 15 -23.48 34.03 -22.48
C LYS A 15 -23.62 35.36 -23.24
N VAL A 16 -24.87 35.82 -23.37
CA VAL A 16 -25.19 37.12 -24.02
C VAL A 16 -24.49 38.29 -23.34
N SER A 17 -24.30 38.22 -22.01
CA SER A 17 -23.64 39.26 -21.21
C SER A 17 -22.11 39.26 -21.28
N GLU A 18 -21.49 38.22 -21.83
CA GLU A 18 -20.03 38.13 -21.92
C GLU A 18 -19.54 38.90 -23.16
N LEU A 19 -18.28 39.33 -23.21
CA LEU A 19 -17.67 39.97 -24.39
C LEU A 19 -16.34 39.27 -24.70
N PHE A 20 -16.12 38.93 -25.97
CA PHE A 20 -14.84 38.38 -26.41
C PHE A 20 -13.91 39.51 -26.82
N LEU A 21 -12.75 39.62 -26.17
CA LEU A 21 -11.77 40.69 -26.42
C LEU A 21 -10.61 40.24 -27.31
N GLY A 22 -10.29 38.93 -27.32
CA GLY A 22 -9.20 38.36 -28.10
C GLY A 22 -8.68 37.07 -27.48
N THR A 23 -7.66 36.49 -28.11
CA THR A 23 -6.88 35.38 -27.55
C THR A 23 -5.50 35.84 -27.12
N PHE A 24 -5.00 35.26 -26.04
CA PHE A 24 -3.59 35.29 -25.69
C PHE A 24 -3.12 33.85 -25.49
N ASP A 25 -1.89 33.58 -25.90
CA ASP A 25 -1.32 32.26 -25.73
C ASP A 25 -0.77 32.14 -24.30
N ILE A 26 -1.16 31.07 -23.60
CA ILE A 26 -0.62 30.70 -22.29
C ILE A 26 0.15 29.41 -22.46
N ASN A 27 1.41 29.41 -22.04
CA ASN A 27 2.15 28.18 -21.83
C ASN A 27 1.74 27.62 -20.48
N TRP A 28 1.19 26.40 -20.50
CA TRP A 28 0.82 25.69 -19.27
C TRP A 28 1.84 24.59 -19.03
N ASP A 29 2.64 24.78 -18.00
CA ASP A 29 3.73 23.88 -17.65
C ASP A 29 3.22 22.79 -16.72
N PHE A 30 3.56 21.54 -17.04
CA PHE A 30 3.27 20.39 -16.19
C PHE A 30 4.43 19.39 -16.26
N ALA A 31 4.64 18.66 -15.16
CA ALA A 31 5.57 17.55 -15.10
C ALA A 31 4.83 16.21 -15.25
N LYS A 32 5.46 15.26 -15.93
CA LYS A 32 5.03 13.86 -16.04
C LYS A 32 6.16 12.98 -15.54
N ILE A 33 5.97 12.34 -14.39
CA ILE A 33 7.04 11.60 -13.70
C ILE A 33 6.62 10.14 -13.49
N GLY A 34 7.52 9.22 -13.82
CA GLY A 34 7.36 7.79 -13.55
C GLY A 34 7.88 7.43 -12.17
N TYR A 35 7.08 6.72 -11.39
CA TYR A 35 7.41 6.20 -10.07
C TYR A 35 7.23 4.68 -10.03
N THR A 36 7.90 4.05 -9.06
CA THR A 36 7.71 2.65 -8.73
C THR A 36 7.31 2.54 -7.26
N ALA A 37 6.30 1.71 -6.97
CA ALA A 37 5.92 1.41 -5.60
C ALA A 37 5.88 -0.10 -5.38
N VAL A 38 6.31 -0.51 -4.19
CA VAL A 38 6.09 -1.87 -3.69
C VAL A 38 4.66 -1.91 -3.15
N CYS A 39 3.76 -2.57 -3.88
CA CYS A 39 2.39 -2.73 -3.44
C CYS A 39 2.35 -3.76 -2.31
N THR A 40 1.74 -3.42 -1.18
CA THR A 40 1.49 -4.39 -0.10
C THR A 40 0.07 -4.94 -0.23
N GLU A 41 -0.08 -6.25 -0.30
CA GLU A 41 -1.38 -6.91 -0.25
C GLU A 41 -1.78 -7.16 1.21
N ALA A 42 -2.98 -6.70 1.58
CA ALA A 42 -3.53 -6.88 2.91
C ALA A 42 -4.41 -8.14 2.97
N LEU A 43 -3.92 -9.18 3.65
CA LEU A 43 -4.62 -10.46 3.80
C LEU A 43 -5.26 -10.54 5.20
N PRO A 44 -6.52 -11.01 5.33
CA PRO A 44 -7.11 -11.24 6.64
C PRO A 44 -6.35 -12.34 7.38
N LEU A 45 -6.22 -12.19 8.69
CA LEU A 45 -5.69 -13.26 9.54
C LEU A 45 -6.69 -14.43 9.60
N THR A 46 -6.18 -15.65 9.47
CA THR A 46 -7.00 -16.85 9.69
C THR A 46 -7.41 -16.96 11.16
N VAL A 47 -8.39 -17.83 11.46
CA VAL A 47 -8.82 -18.06 12.84
C VAL A 47 -7.65 -18.52 13.72
N MET A 48 -6.84 -19.45 13.21
CA MET A 48 -5.66 -19.98 13.92
C MET A 48 -4.61 -18.90 14.15
N GLU A 49 -4.31 -18.09 13.14
CA GLU A 49 -3.35 -16.99 13.25
C GLU A 49 -3.78 -15.96 14.30
N ARG A 50 -5.07 -15.58 14.32
CA ARG A 50 -5.58 -14.66 15.34
C ARG A 50 -5.50 -15.24 16.75
N MET A 51 -5.73 -16.55 16.91
CA MET A 51 -5.59 -17.19 18.21
C MET A 51 -4.14 -17.15 18.69
N VAL A 52 -3.20 -17.55 17.84
CA VAL A 52 -1.76 -17.50 18.16
C VAL A 52 -1.34 -16.09 18.53
N CYS A 53 -1.59 -15.11 17.66
CA CYS A 53 -1.22 -13.72 17.92
C CYS A 53 -1.91 -13.18 19.17
N GLY A 54 -3.18 -13.51 19.40
CA GLY A 54 -3.91 -13.07 20.59
C GLY A 54 -3.33 -13.60 21.90
N ILE A 55 -2.97 -14.88 21.94
CA ILE A 55 -2.33 -15.50 23.12
C ILE A 55 -0.96 -14.88 23.37
N VAL A 56 -0.12 -14.81 22.33
CA VAL A 56 1.24 -14.29 22.43
C VAL A 56 1.26 -12.79 22.77
N ASN A 57 0.27 -12.01 22.31
CA ASN A 57 0.17 -10.59 22.65
C ASN A 57 -0.12 -10.33 24.13
N LEU A 58 -0.73 -11.28 24.85
CA LEU A 58 -1.03 -11.15 26.28
C LEU A 58 0.17 -11.53 27.15
N ASP A 59 0.84 -12.64 26.84
CA ASP A 59 1.89 -13.22 27.67
C ASP A 59 3.32 -12.88 27.19
N GLY A 60 3.45 -12.19 26.05
CA GLY A 60 4.71 -11.77 25.45
C GLY A 60 5.45 -12.93 24.80
N ARG A 61 6.08 -13.78 25.61
CA ARG A 61 6.81 -14.99 25.16
C ARG A 61 6.08 -16.24 25.64
N VAL A 62 5.68 -17.09 24.70
CA VAL A 62 4.93 -18.32 24.98
C VAL A 62 5.64 -19.53 24.38
N TYR A 63 5.82 -20.58 25.19
CA TYR A 63 6.40 -21.85 24.72
C TYR A 63 5.39 -22.64 23.89
N LEU A 64 5.87 -23.42 22.91
CA LEU A 64 5.01 -24.17 21.98
C LEU A 64 4.00 -25.09 22.68
N GLY A 65 4.43 -25.79 23.72
CA GLY A 65 3.56 -26.69 24.49
C GLY A 65 2.44 -25.93 25.22
N ASP A 66 2.77 -24.78 25.81
CA ASP A 66 1.77 -23.93 26.48
C ASP A 66 0.80 -23.32 25.47
N LEU A 67 1.30 -22.84 24.33
CA LEU A 67 0.49 -22.32 23.24
C LEU A 67 -0.52 -23.36 22.75
N ALA A 68 -0.04 -24.57 22.44
CA ALA A 68 -0.90 -25.67 22.00
C ALA A 68 -1.93 -26.07 23.06
N ARG A 69 -1.51 -26.14 24.33
CA ARG A 69 -2.42 -26.45 25.44
C ARG A 69 -3.54 -25.41 25.58
N ILE A 70 -3.22 -24.12 25.46
CA ILE A 70 -4.21 -23.02 25.52
C ILE A 70 -5.16 -23.11 24.32
N MET A 71 -4.64 -23.43 23.13
CA MET A 71 -5.44 -23.63 21.92
C MET A 71 -6.25 -24.94 21.92
N GLY A 72 -6.00 -25.84 22.87
CA GLY A 72 -6.67 -27.14 22.96
C GLY A 72 -6.12 -28.20 21.99
N LEU A 73 -4.89 -28.03 21.50
CA LEU A 73 -4.22 -28.94 20.57
C LEU A 73 -3.35 -29.97 21.30
N ASN A 74 -3.43 -31.23 20.88
CA ASN A 74 -2.71 -32.36 21.41
C ASN A 74 -1.39 -32.57 20.67
N ILE A 75 -0.40 -31.71 20.91
CA ILE A 75 0.91 -31.81 20.23
C ILE A 75 1.96 -32.58 21.04
N GLU A 76 1.71 -32.87 22.31
CA GLU A 76 2.64 -33.58 23.20
C GLU A 76 2.36 -35.08 23.18
N ASN A 77 3.41 -35.89 23.05
CA ASN A 77 3.31 -37.33 23.23
C ASN A 77 3.83 -37.71 24.62
N ASN A 78 2.93 -38.06 25.54
CA ASN A 78 3.29 -38.54 26.86
C ASN A 78 2.38 -39.73 27.24
N VAL A 79 2.82 -40.92 26.84
CA VAL A 79 2.12 -42.19 27.06
C VAL A 79 1.86 -42.46 28.54
N GLN A 80 2.76 -42.05 29.43
CA GLN A 80 2.63 -42.26 30.88
C GLN A 80 1.46 -41.44 31.48
N ASN A 81 1.17 -40.29 30.88
CA ASN A 81 0.08 -39.41 31.29
C ASN A 81 -1.15 -39.50 30.37
N LEU A 82 -1.25 -40.56 29.56
CA LEU A 82 -2.34 -40.76 28.60
C LEU A 82 -2.52 -39.60 27.61
N LYS A 83 -1.44 -38.86 27.33
CA LYS A 83 -1.42 -37.83 26.28
C LYS A 83 -0.88 -38.44 24.99
N PHE A 84 -1.70 -38.46 23.96
CA PHE A 84 -1.32 -38.96 22.64
C PHE A 84 -1.23 -37.78 21.69
N GLN A 85 -0.10 -37.67 21.00
CA GLN A 85 0.10 -36.61 20.01
C GLN A 85 -0.79 -36.87 18.79
N ASP A 86 -1.57 -35.87 18.43
CA ASP A 86 -2.20 -35.75 17.13
C ASP A 86 -1.22 -35.07 16.16
N ILE A 87 -0.77 -35.84 15.17
CA ILE A 87 0.20 -35.38 14.16
C ILE A 87 -0.43 -34.26 13.31
N GLY A 88 -1.72 -34.35 12.99
CA GLY A 88 -2.42 -33.35 12.20
C GLY A 88 -2.53 -32.02 12.92
N GLU A 89 -2.92 -32.01 14.20
CA GLU A 89 -2.98 -30.79 15.01
C GLU A 89 -1.60 -30.14 15.16
N LYS A 90 -0.56 -30.95 15.34
CA LYS A 90 0.82 -30.46 15.36
C LYS A 90 1.22 -29.81 14.05
N GLU A 91 0.96 -30.45 12.91
CA GLU A 91 1.31 -29.87 11.61
C GLU A 91 0.55 -28.58 11.33
N ILE A 92 -0.75 -28.52 11.64
CA ILE A 92 -1.57 -27.31 11.48
C ILE A 92 -0.98 -26.14 12.28
N LEU A 93 -0.59 -26.39 13.54
CA LEU A 93 0.02 -25.35 14.37
C LEU A 93 1.36 -24.91 13.80
N LEU A 94 2.23 -25.84 13.42
CA LEU A 94 3.54 -25.51 12.86
C LEU A 94 3.44 -24.76 11.52
N GLU A 95 2.51 -25.12 10.64
CA GLU A 95 2.25 -24.40 9.39
C GLU A 95 1.75 -22.97 9.65
N THR A 96 0.88 -22.80 10.66
CA THR A 96 0.43 -21.48 11.11
C THR A 96 1.60 -20.63 11.58
N LEU A 97 2.49 -21.19 12.42
CA LEU A 97 3.68 -20.49 12.92
C LEU A 97 4.65 -20.13 11.81
N ARG A 98 4.94 -21.06 10.88
CA ARG A 98 5.76 -20.78 9.70
C ARG A 98 5.17 -19.66 8.84
N THR A 99 3.85 -19.64 8.68
CA THR A 99 3.19 -18.55 7.93
C THR A 99 3.35 -17.23 8.66
N LEU A 100 3.13 -17.17 9.97
CA LEU A 100 3.32 -15.93 10.75
C LEU A 100 4.77 -15.44 10.72
N ASP A 101 5.73 -16.36 10.78
CA ASP A 101 7.17 -16.08 10.69
C ASP A 101 7.57 -15.55 9.30
N GLN A 102 7.06 -16.15 8.22
CA GLN A 102 7.25 -15.65 6.84
C GLN A 102 6.72 -14.22 6.64
N PHE A 103 5.66 -13.84 7.36
CA PHE A 103 5.12 -12.48 7.35
C PHE A 103 5.82 -11.55 8.37
N GLY A 104 6.85 -12.04 9.07
CA GLY A 104 7.62 -11.30 10.07
C GLY A 104 6.81 -10.92 11.31
N MET A 105 5.68 -11.58 11.55
CA MET A 105 4.78 -11.24 12.66
C MET A 105 5.25 -11.81 14.00
N ILE A 106 5.99 -12.91 13.97
CA ILE A 106 6.53 -13.55 15.17
C ILE A 106 8.05 -13.67 15.10
N THR A 107 8.67 -13.92 16.24
CA THR A 107 10.07 -14.31 16.37
C THR A 107 10.18 -15.56 17.25
N THR A 108 11.15 -16.40 16.91
CA THR A 108 11.52 -17.64 17.61
C THR A 108 13.05 -17.73 17.63
N SER A 109 13.61 -18.50 18.57
CA SER A 109 15.06 -18.79 18.59
C SER A 109 15.50 -19.78 17.51
N ASP A 110 14.59 -20.60 17.01
CA ASP A 110 14.89 -21.75 16.15
C ASP A 110 13.72 -22.17 15.25
N ASP A 111 14.02 -22.95 14.21
CA ASP A 111 13.05 -23.52 13.26
C ASP A 111 12.09 -24.53 13.91
N SER A 112 12.37 -24.94 15.16
CA SER A 112 11.50 -25.82 15.95
C SER A 112 10.40 -25.08 16.70
N PHE A 113 10.40 -23.74 16.66
CA PHE A 113 9.45 -22.87 17.34
C PHE A 113 9.39 -23.14 18.85
N SER A 114 10.56 -23.32 19.49
CA SER A 114 10.63 -23.62 20.93
C SER A 114 9.82 -22.63 21.78
N TYR A 115 9.86 -21.35 21.41
CA TYR A 115 8.97 -20.31 21.89
C TYR A 115 8.56 -19.38 20.76
N VAL A 116 7.50 -18.63 20.98
CA VAL A 116 6.95 -17.64 20.05
C VAL A 116 6.73 -16.33 20.79
N GLU A 117 7.14 -15.24 20.16
CA GLU A 117 6.94 -13.86 20.62
C GLU A 117 6.51 -12.99 19.45
N LEU A 118 5.63 -12.00 19.66
CA LEU A 118 5.23 -11.08 18.60
C LEU A 118 6.31 -10.03 18.35
N THR A 119 6.62 -9.79 17.09
CA THR A 119 7.42 -8.63 16.69
C THR A 119 6.58 -7.35 16.79
N GLU A 120 7.24 -6.19 16.72
CA GLU A 120 6.52 -4.90 16.69
C GLU A 120 5.58 -4.80 15.47
N ILE A 121 6.01 -5.28 14.30
CA ILE A 121 5.17 -5.37 13.10
C ILE A 121 4.01 -6.35 13.33
N GLY A 122 4.26 -7.48 13.99
CA GLY A 122 3.23 -8.45 14.34
C GLY A 122 2.12 -7.87 15.22
N LYS A 123 2.48 -7.04 16.22
CA LYS A 123 1.51 -6.32 17.06
C LYS A 123 0.67 -5.35 16.24
N GLU A 124 1.29 -4.60 15.34
CA GLU A 124 0.58 -3.67 14.45
C GLU A 124 -0.39 -4.40 13.51
N TYR A 125 0.06 -5.48 12.88
CA TYR A 125 -0.73 -6.29 11.96
C TYR A 125 -1.91 -6.97 12.68
N TYR A 126 -1.66 -7.49 13.89
CA TYR A 126 -2.70 -8.05 14.74
C TYR A 126 -3.77 -7.02 15.13
N ALA A 127 -3.35 -5.80 15.52
CA ALA A 127 -4.28 -4.71 15.84
C ALA A 127 -5.16 -4.31 14.64
N LYS A 128 -4.61 -4.38 13.42
CA LYS A 128 -5.36 -4.15 12.16
C LYS A 128 -6.20 -5.37 11.72
N GLY A 129 -6.02 -6.53 12.35
CA GLY A 129 -6.65 -7.80 11.97
C GLY A 129 -6.21 -8.33 10.60
N ARG A 130 -5.09 -7.84 10.06
CA ARG A 130 -4.60 -8.16 8.72
C ARG A 130 -3.08 -8.28 8.72
N LYS A 131 -2.56 -9.25 7.95
CA LYS A 131 -1.14 -9.38 7.64
C LYS A 131 -0.86 -8.82 6.25
N PHE A 132 0.30 -8.20 6.07
CA PHE A 132 0.65 -7.56 4.80
C PHE A 132 1.81 -8.29 4.15
N LYS A 133 1.65 -8.63 2.87
CA LYS A 133 2.71 -9.21 2.05
C LYS A 133 3.19 -8.15 1.08
N SER A 134 4.51 -7.94 1.00
CA SER A 134 5.08 -7.18 -0.11
C SER A 134 4.80 -7.92 -1.42
N GLY A 135 3.96 -7.32 -2.26
CA GLY A 135 3.63 -7.80 -3.59
C GLY A 135 4.62 -7.29 -4.63
N GLU A 136 4.24 -7.46 -5.90
CA GLU A 136 5.06 -7.01 -7.03
C GLU A 136 5.22 -5.49 -7.06
N THR A 137 6.43 -5.05 -7.42
CA THR A 137 6.69 -3.64 -7.71
C THR A 137 5.91 -3.22 -8.94
N LYS A 138 5.01 -2.24 -8.78
CA LYS A 138 4.24 -1.67 -9.89
C LYS A 138 4.75 -0.27 -10.23
N GLY A 139 4.94 -0.04 -11.53
CA GLY A 139 5.21 1.29 -12.06
C GLY A 139 3.91 2.08 -12.24
N PHE A 140 3.94 3.37 -11.91
CA PHE A 140 2.84 4.29 -12.16
C PHE A 140 3.38 5.66 -12.59
N THR A 141 2.54 6.44 -13.27
CA THR A 141 2.90 7.81 -13.69
C THR A 141 2.02 8.81 -12.96
N MET A 142 2.66 9.85 -12.43
CA MET A 142 2.00 11.01 -11.84
C MET A 142 2.20 12.25 -12.70
N TYR A 143 1.27 13.18 -12.57
CA TYR A 143 1.26 14.47 -13.24
C TYR A 143 1.27 15.58 -12.18
N PHE A 144 2.09 16.61 -12.38
CA PHE A 144 2.14 17.77 -11.50
C PHE A 144 1.92 19.04 -12.30
N ASP A 145 0.92 19.83 -11.90
CA ASP A 145 0.66 21.16 -12.45
C ASP A 145 1.69 22.16 -11.92
N LEU A 146 2.56 22.69 -12.78
CA LEU A 146 3.60 23.64 -12.41
C LEU A 146 3.14 25.09 -12.54
N THR A 147 2.01 25.34 -13.20
CA THR A 147 1.48 26.68 -13.42
C THR A 147 0.49 27.10 -12.34
N ALA A 148 -0.49 26.26 -12.01
CA ALA A 148 -1.51 26.58 -11.01
C ALA A 148 -1.37 25.82 -9.69
N GLY A 149 -0.48 24.83 -9.60
CA GLY A 149 -0.27 24.03 -8.39
C GLY A 149 -1.39 23.05 -8.06
N GLU A 150 -2.36 22.84 -8.96
CA GLU A 150 -3.52 21.96 -8.76
C GLU A 150 -3.18 20.48 -9.01
N HIS A 151 -2.19 19.95 -8.29
CA HIS A 151 -1.63 18.61 -8.50
C HIS A 151 -2.67 17.49 -8.39
N SER A 152 -3.68 17.59 -7.52
CA SER A 152 -4.73 16.57 -7.39
C SER A 152 -5.57 16.38 -8.65
N LYS A 153 -5.69 17.42 -9.50
CA LYS A 153 -6.46 17.37 -10.76
C LYS A 153 -5.58 17.20 -12.00
N ALA A 154 -4.27 17.30 -11.83
CA ALA A 154 -3.29 17.30 -12.92
C ALA A 154 -3.42 16.08 -13.82
N LYS A 155 -3.60 14.87 -13.25
CA LYS A 155 -3.80 13.67 -14.07
C LYS A 155 -5.04 13.79 -14.97
N THR A 156 -6.17 14.24 -14.45
CA THR A 156 -7.41 14.37 -15.24
C THR A 156 -7.27 15.38 -16.38
N LEU A 157 -6.53 16.47 -16.13
CA LEU A 157 -6.30 17.55 -17.09
C LEU A 157 -5.29 17.15 -18.16
N PHE A 158 -4.15 16.59 -17.77
CA PHE A 158 -3.00 16.40 -18.66
C PHE A 158 -2.87 14.99 -19.23
N SER A 159 -3.48 13.95 -18.64
CA SER A 159 -3.36 12.57 -19.16
C SER A 159 -3.94 12.36 -20.57
N LYS A 160 -4.85 13.25 -21.00
CA LYS A 160 -5.48 13.21 -22.33
C LYS A 160 -4.67 13.96 -23.39
N LEU A 161 -3.65 14.70 -22.99
CA LEU A 161 -2.80 15.43 -23.91
C LEU A 161 -1.82 14.44 -24.55
N ALA A 162 -1.84 14.34 -25.87
CA ALA A 162 -0.86 13.58 -26.66
C ALA A 162 0.45 14.38 -26.80
N VAL A 163 1.00 14.83 -25.67
CA VAL A 163 2.29 15.51 -25.60
C VAL A 163 3.26 14.50 -25.03
N ASP A 164 4.10 13.94 -25.89
CA ASP A 164 5.28 13.19 -25.49
C ASP A 164 6.31 14.22 -25.00
N GLY A 165 6.16 14.61 -23.73
CA GLY A 165 7.00 15.63 -23.09
C GLY A 165 8.44 15.14 -22.92
N SER A 166 9.25 15.26 -23.97
CA SER A 166 10.70 15.23 -23.91
C SER A 166 11.25 16.56 -24.43
N ASN A 167 10.80 17.67 -23.85
CA ASN A 167 11.66 18.85 -23.79
C ASN A 167 12.22 18.83 -22.38
N GLU A 168 13.42 18.27 -22.24
CA GLU A 168 14.24 18.43 -21.03
C GLU A 168 14.53 19.92 -20.87
N GLN A 169 13.62 20.66 -20.25
CA GLN A 169 14.00 21.91 -19.60
C GLN A 169 14.57 21.52 -18.25
N GLN A 170 15.91 21.46 -18.20
CA GLN A 170 16.62 21.82 -16.99
C GLN A 170 16.20 23.25 -16.64
N ASP A 171 15.32 23.43 -15.65
CA ASP A 171 15.62 24.16 -14.41
C ASP A 171 14.36 24.53 -13.60
N ASN A 172 14.52 24.53 -12.27
CA ASN A 172 13.75 25.29 -11.29
C ASN A 172 12.27 24.95 -11.05
N SER A 173 11.91 23.68 -10.85
CA SER A 173 10.75 23.41 -9.99
C SER A 173 11.23 23.01 -8.60
N GLU A 174 10.93 23.83 -7.58
CA GLU A 174 11.18 23.57 -6.15
C GLU A 174 10.35 22.40 -5.59
N LEU A 175 9.60 21.69 -6.43
CA LEU A 175 8.76 20.61 -5.97
C LEU A 175 9.63 19.41 -5.60
N PRO A 176 9.50 18.88 -4.37
CA PRO A 176 10.34 17.81 -3.89
C PRO A 176 9.84 16.46 -4.43
N TYR A 177 10.05 16.22 -5.73
CA TYR A 177 9.56 15.01 -6.42
C TYR A 177 10.15 13.70 -5.88
N GLU A 178 11.28 13.80 -5.17
CA GLU A 178 11.94 12.68 -4.50
C GLU A 178 11.44 12.48 -3.06
N GLU A 179 10.74 13.44 -2.46
CA GLU A 179 10.20 13.30 -1.11
C GLU A 179 8.95 12.44 -1.09
N GLU A 180 9.06 11.27 -0.45
CA GLU A 180 7.99 10.28 -0.37
C GLU A 180 6.69 10.86 0.21
N ASN A 181 6.78 11.73 1.22
CA ASN A 181 5.60 12.36 1.83
C ASN A 181 4.85 13.27 0.86
N PHE A 182 5.57 14.05 0.06
CA PHE A 182 4.97 14.90 -0.96
C PHE A 182 4.30 14.06 -2.04
N VAL A 183 4.98 13.02 -2.53
CA VAL A 183 4.43 12.11 -3.55
C VAL A 183 3.16 11.41 -3.04
N LYS A 184 3.18 10.89 -1.81
CA LYS A 184 2.03 10.21 -1.18
C LYS A 184 0.80 11.10 -1.07
N GLN A 185 0.98 12.39 -0.77
CA GLN A 185 -0.14 13.34 -0.63
C GLN A 185 -1.03 13.39 -1.88
N TYR A 186 -0.44 13.26 -3.07
CA TYR A 186 -1.18 13.35 -4.33
C TYR A 186 -1.40 11.99 -5.00
N ALA A 187 -0.62 10.97 -4.63
CA ALA A 187 -0.70 9.62 -5.14
C ALA A 187 -2.12 9.03 -5.01
N GLU A 188 -2.78 9.18 -3.86
CA GLU A 188 -4.14 8.66 -3.63
C GLU A 188 -5.18 9.19 -4.62
N SER A 189 -5.03 10.45 -5.06
CA SER A 189 -5.97 11.09 -5.99
C SER A 189 -5.71 10.72 -7.46
N GLN A 190 -4.49 10.31 -7.79
CA GLN A 190 -4.06 10.05 -9.16
C GLN A 190 -3.94 8.55 -9.47
N ILE A 191 -3.64 7.71 -8.49
CA ILE A 191 -3.47 6.27 -8.69
C ILE A 191 -4.85 5.62 -8.58
N PRO A 192 -5.28 4.80 -9.57
CA PRO A 192 -6.53 4.07 -9.46
C PRO A 192 -6.52 3.19 -8.20
N GLN A 193 -7.54 3.29 -7.36
CA GLN A 193 -7.75 2.33 -6.29
C GLN A 193 -8.09 0.99 -6.94
N TYR A 194 -7.26 -0.02 -6.66
CA TYR A 194 -7.54 -1.42 -7.02
C TYR A 194 -8.45 -2.06 -5.96
#